data_AF-A0A3G4VJK1-F1
#
_entry.id   AF-A0A3G4VJK1-F1
#
_cell.length_a   1.000
_cell.length_b   1.000
_cell.length_c   1.000
_cell.angle_alpha   90.00
_cell.angle_beta   90.00
_cell.angle_gamma   90.00
#
_symmetry.space_group_name_H-M   'P 1'
#
loop_
_entity.id
_entity.type
_entity.pdbx_description
1 polymer ?
#
loop_
_entity_poly.entity_id
_entity_poly.type
_entity_poly.pdbx_seq_one_letter_code
_entity_poly.pdbx_strand_id
1 'polypeptide(L)'
;MKALTLLLLSVVFSTSLWAADMTPPPWNKSPELESLVVQLKNKYNSDELFTVEKRKMTQVDNLSYFIRFYDKPNAPEYKLLKAYLWGMQLAHSQSVNQQIQTNITPWFCPTGGKLGGVSPNIKNPTQFIENIIWEALEQDLRLKPARFKNYNGAAAFMSTSSLIQYGLQTKFPCYNTTPESHRLVGFNY
;
A
#
# COMPACT_ATOMS: atom_id res chain seq x y z
N MET A 1 19.19 -53.40 -46.39
CA MET A 1 18.28 -52.39 -45.78
C MET A 1 18.37 -52.52 -44.27
N LYS A 2 19.03 -51.57 -43.58
CA LYS A 2 19.03 -51.49 -42.11
C LYS A 2 18.28 -50.21 -41.76
N ALA A 3 17.12 -50.35 -41.11
CA ALA A 3 16.33 -49.23 -40.66
C ALA A 3 16.86 -48.74 -39.31
N LEU A 4 16.99 -47.42 -39.26
CA LEU A 4 17.50 -46.56 -38.20
C LEU A 4 16.47 -46.45 -37.08
N THR A 5 16.89 -46.56 -35.81
CA THR A 5 16.08 -46.04 -34.70
C THR A 5 16.98 -45.25 -33.76
N LEU A 6 17.05 -43.93 -33.97
CA LEU A 6 17.62 -42.99 -33.00
C LEU A 6 16.56 -42.76 -31.91
N LEU A 7 16.87 -43.12 -30.67
CA LEU A 7 16.12 -42.67 -29.50
C LEU A 7 16.54 -41.23 -29.17
N LEU A 8 15.67 -40.26 -29.51
CA LEU A 8 15.76 -38.89 -29.02
C LEU A 8 15.29 -38.86 -27.55
N LEU A 9 16.24 -38.77 -26.62
CA LEU A 9 15.97 -38.44 -25.23
C LEU A 9 15.64 -36.95 -25.15
N SER A 10 14.35 -36.61 -25.21
CA SER A 10 13.87 -35.25 -24.93
C SER A 10 13.98 -34.99 -23.43
N VAL A 11 15.10 -34.42 -22.99
CA VAL A 11 15.25 -33.83 -21.66
C VAL A 11 14.36 -32.60 -21.62
N VAL A 12 13.17 -32.75 -21.05
CA VAL A 12 12.34 -31.62 -20.65
C VAL A 12 13.05 -30.98 -19.46
N PHE A 13 13.86 -29.95 -19.73
CA PHE A 13 14.29 -29.01 -18.71
C PHE A 13 13.03 -28.27 -18.23
N SER A 14 12.33 -28.83 -17.25
CA SER A 14 11.41 -28.08 -16.41
C SER A 14 12.27 -27.13 -15.58
N THR A 15 12.58 -25.96 -16.16
CA THR A 15 13.15 -24.86 -15.40
C THR A 15 12.10 -24.44 -14.37
N SER A 16 12.42 -24.65 -13.09
CA SER A 16 11.67 -24.13 -11.96
C SER A 16 11.80 -22.60 -11.92
N LEU A 17 11.07 -21.92 -12.80
CA LEU A 17 10.92 -20.48 -12.91
C LEU A 17 9.87 -19.96 -11.92
N TRP A 18 9.98 -20.26 -10.62
CA TRP A 18 9.03 -19.71 -9.63
C TRP A 18 9.71 -19.41 -8.31
N ALA A 19 10.81 -18.66 -8.35
CA ALA A 19 10.99 -17.60 -7.36
C ALA A 19 10.43 -16.32 -8.00
N ALA A 20 9.12 -16.29 -8.22
CA ALA A 20 8.45 -15.06 -8.58
C ALA A 20 8.75 -14.06 -7.45
N ASP A 21 9.42 -12.97 -7.80
CA ASP A 21 9.63 -11.83 -6.95
C ASP A 21 8.24 -11.46 -6.40
N MET A 22 7.95 -11.76 -5.12
CA MET A 22 6.61 -11.64 -4.52
C MET A 22 6.18 -10.18 -4.33
N THR A 23 6.84 -9.26 -5.03
CA THR A 23 6.57 -7.84 -5.03
C THR A 23 5.44 -7.59 -6.02
N PRO A 24 4.26 -7.10 -5.57
CA PRO A 24 3.19 -6.76 -6.50
C PRO A 24 3.66 -5.66 -7.46
N PRO A 25 3.15 -5.61 -8.71
CA PRO A 25 3.46 -4.52 -9.63
C PRO A 25 3.06 -3.16 -9.03
N PRO A 26 3.67 -2.05 -9.46
CA PRO A 26 3.27 -0.72 -9.01
C PRO A 26 1.78 -0.48 -9.24
N TRP A 27 1.12 0.20 -8.31
CA TRP A 27 -0.29 0.53 -8.45
C TRP A 27 -0.54 1.40 -9.70
N ASN A 28 -1.49 0.98 -10.53
CA ASN A 28 -1.95 1.73 -11.69
C ASN A 28 -3.13 2.62 -11.28
N LYS A 29 -2.86 3.91 -11.02
CA LYS A 29 -3.87 4.86 -10.53
C LYS A 29 -4.93 5.12 -11.61
N SER A 30 -6.20 5.25 -11.21
CA SER A 30 -7.24 5.77 -12.10
C SER A 30 -7.00 7.23 -12.48
N PRO A 31 -7.64 7.72 -13.57
CA PRO A 31 -7.66 9.15 -13.89
C PRO A 31 -8.16 10.03 -12.73
N GLU A 32 -9.13 9.54 -11.95
CA GLU A 32 -9.66 10.24 -10.78
C GLU A 32 -8.61 10.38 -9.68
N LEU A 33 -7.89 9.29 -9.40
CA LEU A 33 -6.81 9.29 -8.41
C LEU A 33 -5.62 10.15 -8.88
N GLU A 34 -5.25 10.10 -10.16
CA GLU A 34 -4.22 11.00 -10.71
C GLU A 34 -4.63 12.48 -10.59
N SER A 35 -5.88 12.79 -10.92
CA SER A 35 -6.42 14.14 -10.75
C SER A 35 -6.38 14.60 -9.29
N LEU A 36 -6.71 13.70 -8.35
CA LEU A 36 -6.57 13.98 -6.93
C LEU A 36 -5.11 14.26 -6.54
N VAL A 37 -4.15 13.46 -7.00
CA VAL A 37 -2.72 13.67 -6.71
C VAL A 37 -2.26 15.04 -7.18
N VAL A 38 -2.67 15.49 -8.37
CA VAL A 38 -2.38 16.84 -8.87
C VAL A 38 -2.99 17.92 -7.96
N GLN A 39 -4.27 17.78 -7.60
CA GLN A 39 -4.95 18.72 -6.69
C GLN A 39 -4.24 18.82 -5.34
N LEU A 40 -3.81 17.68 -4.78
CA LEU A 40 -3.08 17.63 -3.52
C LEU A 40 -1.71 18.30 -3.64
N LYS A 41 -0.95 18.01 -4.70
CA LYS A 41 0.36 18.66 -4.97
C LYS A 41 0.20 20.19 -5.07
N ASN A 42 -0.85 20.68 -5.73
CA ASN A 42 -1.14 22.11 -5.79
C ASN A 42 -1.47 22.70 -4.42
N LYS A 43 -2.32 22.04 -3.62
CA LYS A 43 -2.65 22.48 -2.26
C LYS A 43 -1.40 22.58 -1.36
N TYR A 44 -0.49 21.61 -1.44
CA TYR A 44 0.74 21.62 -0.64
C TYR A 44 1.77 22.67 -1.04
N ASN A 45 1.65 23.23 -2.24
CA ASN A 45 2.48 24.33 -2.72
C ASN A 45 1.81 25.71 -2.54
N SER A 46 0.62 25.77 -1.94
CA SER A 46 -0.09 27.03 -1.71
C SER A 46 0.51 27.81 -0.54
N ASP A 47 0.56 29.14 -0.69
CA ASP A 47 0.96 30.05 0.39
C ASP A 47 -0.14 30.24 1.45
N GLU A 48 -1.38 29.83 1.14
CA GLU A 48 -2.57 29.99 1.99
C GLU A 48 -2.70 28.92 3.08
N LEU A 49 -1.68 28.06 3.25
CA LEU A 49 -1.71 27.00 4.24
C LEU A 49 -1.64 27.54 5.68
N PHE A 50 -2.53 27.02 6.53
CA PHE A 50 -2.49 27.30 7.97
C PHE A 50 -1.23 26.73 8.61
N THR A 51 -0.80 27.32 9.74
CA THR A 51 0.36 26.84 10.51
C THR A 51 0.26 25.36 10.89
N VAL A 52 -0.95 24.87 11.19
CA VAL A 52 -1.18 23.45 11.50
C VAL A 52 -0.97 22.55 10.28
N GLU A 53 -1.36 22.98 9.09
CA GLU A 53 -1.17 22.22 7.83
C GLU A 53 0.32 22.16 7.49
N LYS A 54 1.03 23.30 7.58
CA LYS A 54 2.48 23.36 7.41
C LYS A 54 3.21 22.41 8.36
N ARG A 55 2.76 22.31 9.62
CA ARG A 55 3.30 21.34 10.60
C ARG A 55 2.99 19.89 10.24
N LYS A 56 1.77 19.59 9.76
CA LYS A 56 1.42 18.23 9.31
C LYS A 56 2.28 17.79 8.12
N MET A 57 2.65 18.71 7.25
CA MET A 57 3.52 18.44 6.09
C MET A 57 4.95 18.03 6.43
N THR A 58 5.40 18.21 7.67
CA THR A 58 6.72 17.75 8.14
C THR A 58 6.65 16.37 8.79
N GLN A 59 5.46 15.79 8.97
CA GLN A 59 5.27 14.51 9.64
C GLN A 59 5.29 13.38 8.62
N VAL A 60 6.16 12.37 8.82
CA VAL A 60 6.28 11.23 7.90
C VAL A 60 4.98 10.40 7.81
N ASP A 61 4.23 10.33 8.91
CA ASP A 61 2.86 9.79 8.96
C ASP A 61 1.82 10.84 8.53
N ASN A 62 2.00 11.40 7.34
CA ASN A 62 1.01 12.29 6.75
C ASN A 62 0.93 12.09 5.24
N LEU A 63 -0.30 12.12 4.71
CA LEU A 63 -0.55 11.98 3.28
C LEU A 63 0.23 13.03 2.47
N SER A 64 0.34 14.25 2.98
CA SER A 64 1.12 15.29 2.30
C SER A 64 2.60 14.95 2.19
N TYR A 65 3.19 14.32 3.21
CA TYR A 65 4.59 13.89 3.18
C TYR A 65 4.77 12.76 2.16
N PHE A 66 3.86 11.77 2.15
CA PHE A 66 3.85 10.71 1.16
C PHE A 66 3.77 11.27 -0.27
N ILE A 67 2.76 12.07 -0.59
CA ILE A 67 2.55 12.63 -1.94
C ILE A 67 3.72 13.51 -2.41
N ARG A 68 4.35 14.28 -1.50
CA ARG A 68 5.44 15.20 -1.86
C ARG A 68 6.76 14.50 -2.15
N PHE A 69 6.97 13.31 -1.60
CA PHE A 69 8.28 12.66 -1.61
C PHE A 69 8.30 11.25 -2.20
N TYR A 70 7.17 10.57 -2.43
CA TYR A 70 7.15 9.17 -2.91
C TYR A 70 7.93 8.93 -4.21
N ASP A 71 8.00 9.94 -5.08
CA ASP A 71 8.63 9.89 -6.40
C ASP A 71 9.98 10.64 -6.46
N LYS A 72 10.60 10.91 -5.30
CA LYS A 72 11.83 11.73 -5.21
C LYS A 72 13.01 10.98 -4.58
N PRO A 73 13.60 10.00 -5.27
CA PRO A 73 14.65 9.14 -4.69
C PRO A 73 15.89 9.89 -4.18
N ASN A 74 16.15 11.09 -4.70
CA ASN A 74 17.30 11.92 -4.32
C ASN A 74 17.03 12.83 -3.10
N ALA A 75 15.80 12.91 -2.61
CA ALA A 75 15.46 13.73 -1.44
C ALA A 75 15.80 12.99 -0.13
N PRO A 76 16.34 13.67 0.91
CA PRO A 76 16.53 13.04 2.22
C PRO A 76 15.19 12.57 2.82
N GLU A 77 14.11 13.31 2.55
CA GLU A 77 12.76 12.96 3.00
C GLU A 77 12.25 11.65 2.41
N TYR A 78 12.67 11.30 1.18
CA TYR A 78 12.32 10.01 0.58
C TYR A 78 12.92 8.85 1.37
N LYS A 79 14.17 8.95 1.82
CA LYS A 79 14.78 7.90 2.65
C LYS A 79 14.02 7.71 3.96
N LEU A 80 13.62 8.81 4.61
CA LEU A 80 12.80 8.77 5.82
C LEU A 80 11.42 8.16 5.53
N LEU A 81 10.78 8.53 4.41
CA LEU A 81 9.51 7.94 3.99
C LEU A 81 9.63 6.42 3.81
N LYS A 82 10.64 5.95 3.07
CA LYS A 82 10.86 4.52 2.83
C LYS A 82 11.15 3.77 4.13
N ALA A 83 11.91 4.35 5.05
CA ALA A 83 12.15 3.75 6.36
C ALA A 83 10.85 3.62 7.18
N TYR A 84 10.03 4.67 7.21
CA TYR A 84 8.73 4.66 7.88
C TYR A 84 7.79 3.60 7.27
N LEU A 85 7.65 3.59 5.95
CA LEU A 85 6.81 2.61 5.23
C LEU A 85 7.28 1.18 5.48
N TRP A 86 8.59 0.95 5.50
CA TRP A 86 9.16 -0.36 5.82
C TRP A 86 8.84 -0.78 7.26
N GLY A 87 8.97 0.13 8.23
CA GLY A 87 8.59 -0.11 9.61
C GLY A 87 7.11 -0.47 9.77
N MET A 88 6.22 0.26 9.08
CA MET A 88 4.78 -0.03 9.08
C MET A 88 4.47 -1.41 8.50
N GLN A 89 5.10 -1.75 7.37
CA GLN A 89 4.93 -3.05 6.73
C GLN A 89 5.40 -4.20 7.64
N LEU A 90 6.56 -4.06 8.28
CA LEU A 90 7.08 -5.02 9.24
C LEU A 90 6.15 -5.19 10.44
N ALA A 91 5.74 -4.09 11.07
CA ALA A 91 4.92 -4.10 12.27
C ALA A 91 3.57 -4.80 12.02
N HIS A 92 2.89 -4.46 10.93
CA HIS A 92 1.61 -5.08 10.58
C HIS A 92 1.76 -6.55 10.19
N SER A 93 2.80 -6.91 9.44
CA SER A 93 3.08 -8.31 9.09
C SER A 93 3.38 -9.16 10.31
N GLN A 94 4.28 -8.71 11.19
CA GLN A 94 4.62 -9.43 12.41
C GLN A 94 3.40 -9.56 13.34
N SER A 95 2.66 -8.47 13.55
CA SER A 95 1.47 -8.48 14.41
C SER A 95 0.39 -9.45 13.92
N VAL A 96 0.11 -9.47 12.61
CA VAL A 96 -0.91 -10.37 12.05
C VAL A 96 -0.43 -11.81 12.00
N ASN A 97 0.83 -12.05 11.62
CA ASN A 97 1.37 -13.40 11.63
C ASN A 97 1.37 -13.99 13.06
N GLN A 98 1.67 -13.18 14.08
CA GLN A 98 1.58 -13.60 15.47
C GLN A 98 0.14 -13.96 15.87
N GLN A 99 -0.84 -13.11 15.53
CA GLN A 99 -2.26 -13.38 15.82
C GLN A 99 -2.72 -14.69 15.17
N ILE A 100 -2.38 -14.90 13.90
CA ILE A 100 -2.70 -16.14 13.16
C ILE A 100 -2.04 -17.36 13.81
N GLN A 101 -0.76 -17.26 14.19
CA GLN A 101 -0.03 -18.35 14.86
C GLN A 101 -0.65 -18.73 16.20
N THR A 102 -1.22 -17.77 16.92
CA THR A 102 -1.90 -17.97 18.21
C THR A 102 -3.40 -18.24 18.07
N ASN A 103 -3.89 -18.52 16.86
CA ASN A 103 -5.30 -18.78 16.57
C ASN A 103 -6.26 -17.64 17.00
N ILE A 104 -5.78 -16.39 16.91
CA ILE A 104 -6.57 -15.16 17.11
C ILE A 104 -6.93 -14.61 15.73
N THR A 105 -8.20 -14.28 15.52
CA THR A 105 -8.64 -13.61 14.29
C THR A 105 -8.05 -12.19 14.23
N PRO A 106 -7.21 -11.87 13.23
CA PRO A 106 -6.63 -10.55 13.10
C PRO A 106 -7.65 -9.51 12.63
N TRP A 107 -7.28 -8.23 12.70
CA TRP A 107 -8.12 -7.12 12.21
C TRP A 107 -8.14 -7.00 10.67
N PHE A 108 -7.23 -7.69 9.97
CA PHE A 108 -7.28 -7.99 8.53
C PHE A 108 -6.69 -9.38 8.26
N CYS A 109 -7.19 -10.09 7.24
CA CYS A 109 -6.93 -11.50 6.98
C CYS A 109 -6.24 -11.69 5.63
N PRO A 110 -4.90 -11.70 5.58
CA PRO A 110 -4.17 -11.84 4.32
C PRO A 110 -4.46 -13.18 3.65
N THR A 111 -4.63 -13.16 2.33
CA THR A 111 -4.87 -14.37 1.52
C THR A 111 -3.73 -15.38 1.74
N GLY A 112 -4.07 -16.62 2.07
CA GLY A 112 -3.08 -17.66 2.37
C GLY A 112 -2.48 -17.60 3.77
N GLY A 113 -3.03 -16.78 4.68
CA GLY A 113 -2.70 -16.79 6.11
C GLY A 113 -1.38 -16.12 6.49
N LYS A 114 -0.76 -15.38 5.57
CA LYS A 114 0.43 -14.56 5.86
C LYS A 114 0.52 -13.37 4.93
N LEU A 115 1.05 -12.26 5.43
CA LEU A 115 1.45 -11.15 4.57
C LEU A 115 2.77 -11.49 3.85
N GLY A 116 2.70 -11.70 2.53
CA GLY A 116 3.88 -11.79 1.68
C GLY A 116 4.62 -10.46 1.53
N GLY A 117 5.78 -10.47 0.88
CA GLY A 117 6.47 -9.22 0.48
C GLY A 117 7.29 -8.52 1.57
N VAL A 118 7.48 -9.15 2.74
CA VAL A 118 8.29 -8.59 3.83
C VAL A 118 9.70 -9.18 3.78
N SER A 119 10.47 -8.76 2.79
CA SER A 119 11.91 -9.06 2.69
C SER A 119 12.65 -7.77 2.40
N PRO A 120 13.75 -7.45 3.11
CA PRO A 120 14.55 -6.29 2.79
C PRO A 120 15.34 -6.45 1.48
N ASN A 121 15.44 -7.69 0.96
CA ASN A 121 16.31 -8.04 -0.16
C ASN A 121 15.62 -7.95 -1.54
N ILE A 122 14.36 -7.51 -1.61
CA ILE A 122 13.65 -7.31 -2.89
C ILE A 122 13.92 -5.92 -3.45
N LYS A 123 13.77 -5.75 -4.77
CA LYS A 123 14.11 -4.51 -5.50
C LYS A 123 13.39 -3.26 -4.96
N ASN A 124 12.16 -3.40 -4.49
CA ASN A 124 11.42 -2.32 -3.81
C ASN A 124 10.70 -2.85 -2.55
N PRO A 125 11.36 -2.84 -1.38
CA PRO A 125 10.87 -3.53 -0.19
C PRO A 125 9.58 -2.92 0.41
N THR A 126 9.20 -1.72 -0.01
CA THR A 126 8.00 -1.02 0.48
C THR A 126 6.90 -0.93 -0.57
N GLN A 127 7.08 -1.53 -1.74
CA GLN A 127 6.09 -1.45 -2.82
C GLN A 127 4.72 -1.97 -2.40
N PHE A 128 4.70 -3.04 -1.61
CA PHE A 128 3.45 -3.59 -1.10
C PHE A 128 2.67 -2.54 -0.29
N ILE A 129 3.29 -1.92 0.71
CA ILE A 129 2.61 -0.93 1.56
C ILE A 129 2.31 0.38 0.82
N GLU A 130 3.13 0.76 -0.15
CA GLU A 130 2.84 1.89 -1.06
C GLU A 130 1.57 1.64 -1.86
N ASN A 131 1.41 0.44 -2.41
CA ASN A 131 0.20 0.06 -3.14
C ASN A 131 -1.03 0.04 -2.24
N ILE A 132 -0.91 -0.39 -0.97
CA ILE A 132 -2.01 -0.31 0.00
C ILE A 132 -2.48 1.13 0.17
N ILE A 133 -1.56 2.11 0.27
CA ILE A 133 -1.93 3.53 0.41
C ILE A 133 -2.67 4.02 -0.84
N TRP A 134 -2.18 3.67 -2.03
CA TRP A 134 -2.83 4.06 -3.29
C TRP A 134 -4.23 3.46 -3.44
N GLU A 135 -4.37 2.18 -3.15
CA GLU A 135 -5.64 1.46 -3.18
C GLU A 135 -6.63 2.00 -2.14
N ALA A 136 -6.15 2.36 -0.95
CA ALA A 136 -6.96 3.02 0.07
C ALA A 136 -7.50 4.38 -0.42
N LEU A 137 -6.65 5.19 -1.06
CA LEU A 137 -7.05 6.49 -1.63
C LEU A 137 -8.06 6.31 -2.78
N GLU A 138 -7.82 5.33 -3.65
CA GLU A 138 -8.72 4.95 -4.75
C GLU A 138 -10.11 4.61 -4.23
N GLN A 139 -10.18 3.70 -3.25
CA GLN A 139 -11.43 3.25 -2.67
C GLN A 139 -12.14 4.38 -1.92
N ASP A 140 -11.40 5.18 -1.15
CA ASP A 140 -11.96 6.31 -0.40
C ASP A 140 -12.51 7.39 -1.35
N LEU A 141 -11.79 7.69 -2.43
CA LEU A 141 -12.26 8.62 -3.46
C LEU A 141 -13.53 8.10 -4.16
N ARG A 142 -13.58 6.81 -4.47
CA ARG A 142 -14.76 6.17 -5.07
C ARG A 142 -15.99 6.25 -4.16
N LEU A 143 -15.81 6.00 -2.86
CA LEU A 143 -16.89 5.99 -1.88
C LEU A 143 -17.27 7.39 -1.38
N LYS A 144 -16.35 8.36 -1.41
CA LYS A 144 -16.55 9.76 -1.02
C LYS A 144 -15.86 10.73 -1.99
N PRO A 145 -16.40 10.95 -3.20
CA PRO A 145 -15.76 11.81 -4.21
C PRO A 145 -15.48 13.26 -3.75
N ALA A 146 -16.27 13.78 -2.81
CA ALA A 146 -16.12 15.13 -2.27
C ALA A 146 -15.19 15.22 -1.04
N ARG A 147 -14.62 14.11 -0.54
CA ARG A 147 -13.89 14.08 0.74
C ARG A 147 -12.77 15.11 0.84
N PHE A 148 -12.00 15.26 -0.25
CA PHE A 148 -10.84 16.17 -0.30
C PHE A 148 -11.23 17.64 -0.55
N LYS A 149 -12.52 17.92 -0.78
CA LYS A 149 -13.08 19.29 -0.86
C LYS A 149 -13.77 19.69 0.45
N ASN A 150 -14.35 18.72 1.15
CA ASN A 150 -15.04 18.94 2.42
C ASN A 150 -14.10 19.45 3.52
N TYR A 151 -14.66 20.21 4.47
CA TYR A 151 -13.92 20.74 5.64
C TYR A 151 -12.61 21.43 5.24
N ASN A 152 -12.67 22.27 4.19
CA ASN A 152 -11.51 22.97 3.63
C ASN A 152 -10.35 22.05 3.18
N GLY A 153 -10.69 20.84 2.74
CA GLY A 153 -9.73 19.83 2.29
C GLY A 153 -8.89 19.26 3.42
N ALA A 154 -9.42 19.18 4.65
CA ALA A 154 -8.72 18.60 5.80
C ALA A 154 -8.20 17.17 5.54
N ALA A 155 -8.90 16.39 4.69
CA ALA A 155 -8.49 15.05 4.30
C ALA A 155 -7.15 15.01 3.53
N ALA A 156 -6.73 16.11 2.90
CA ALA A 156 -5.41 16.23 2.30
C ALA A 156 -4.28 16.01 3.32
N PHE A 157 -4.53 16.25 4.61
CA PHE A 157 -3.55 16.10 5.67
C PHE A 157 -3.88 14.95 6.64
N MET A 158 -4.58 13.92 6.17
CA MET A 158 -4.83 12.72 6.97
C MET A 158 -3.55 11.91 7.19
N SER A 159 -3.58 11.03 8.20
CA SER A 159 -2.47 10.12 8.50
C SER A 159 -2.34 9.04 7.42
N THR A 160 -1.11 8.74 7.05
CA THR A 160 -0.78 7.63 6.15
C THR A 160 -1.02 6.28 6.86
N SER A 161 -0.76 6.19 8.16
CA SER A 161 -1.12 5.02 9.00
C SER A 161 -2.61 4.69 8.92
N SER A 162 -3.47 5.72 8.93
CA SER A 162 -4.93 5.51 8.81
C SER A 162 -5.30 4.96 7.43
N LEU A 163 -4.66 5.43 6.36
CA LEU A 163 -4.84 4.88 5.00
C LEU A 163 -4.31 3.45 4.89
N ILE A 164 -3.17 3.16 5.51
CA ILE A 164 -2.59 1.81 5.56
C ILE A 164 -3.56 0.84 6.25
N GLN A 165 -4.08 1.21 7.42
CA GLN A 165 -5.03 0.36 8.15
C GLN A 165 -6.31 0.14 7.33
N TYR A 166 -6.86 1.21 6.77
CA TYR A 166 -8.05 1.11 5.94
C TYR A 166 -7.83 0.21 4.72
N GLY A 167 -6.75 0.44 3.96
CA GLY A 167 -6.42 -0.36 2.79
C GLY A 167 -6.13 -1.83 3.10
N LEU A 168 -5.44 -2.14 4.21
CA LEU A 168 -5.22 -3.52 4.63
C LEU A 168 -6.55 -4.21 4.97
N GLN A 169 -7.44 -3.53 5.69
CA GLN A 169 -8.73 -4.10 6.09
C GLN A 169 -9.68 -4.31 4.91
N THR A 170 -9.67 -3.42 3.91
CA THR A 170 -10.57 -3.54 2.75
C THR A 170 -10.01 -4.46 1.67
N LYS A 171 -8.69 -4.52 1.50
CA LYS A 171 -8.05 -5.46 0.57
C LYS A 171 -8.06 -6.90 1.09
N PHE A 172 -7.92 -7.06 2.39
CA PHE A 172 -7.85 -8.36 3.07
C PHE A 172 -8.89 -8.46 4.17
N PRO A 173 -10.19 -8.42 3.85
CA PRO A 173 -11.22 -8.42 4.87
C PRO A 173 -11.32 -9.81 5.53
N CYS A 174 -11.41 -9.85 6.86
CA CYS A 174 -11.70 -11.09 7.60
C CYS A 174 -13.16 -11.53 7.51
N TYR A 175 -14.04 -10.62 7.12
CA TYR A 175 -15.49 -10.81 7.07
C TYR A 175 -15.98 -10.37 5.70
N ASN A 176 -17.01 -11.03 5.15
CA ASN A 176 -17.66 -10.59 3.91
C ASN A 176 -18.16 -9.14 3.99
N THR A 177 -18.52 -8.70 5.20
CA THR A 177 -18.84 -7.31 5.50
C THR A 177 -18.13 -6.94 6.79
N THR A 178 -17.31 -5.90 6.77
CA THR A 178 -16.60 -5.41 7.97
C THR A 178 -17.63 -4.99 9.03
N PRO A 179 -17.64 -5.64 10.21
CA PRO A 179 -18.52 -5.28 11.32
C PRO A 179 -18.31 -3.82 11.74
N GLU A 180 -19.39 -3.13 12.15
CA GLU A 180 -19.31 -1.72 12.55
C GLU A 180 -18.27 -1.48 13.65
N SER A 181 -18.17 -2.38 14.62
CA SER A 181 -17.18 -2.35 15.70
C SER A 181 -15.73 -2.38 15.21
N HIS A 182 -15.48 -2.84 13.99
CA HIS A 182 -14.15 -2.94 13.39
C HIS A 182 -13.88 -1.85 12.36
N ARG A 183 -14.87 -1.00 12.03
CA ARG A 183 -14.71 0.05 11.02
C ARG A 183 -13.88 1.20 11.58
N LEU A 184 -12.94 1.68 10.76
CA LEU A 184 -12.14 2.84 11.10
C LEU A 184 -12.97 4.12 10.98
N VAL A 185 -12.93 4.93 12.02
CA VAL A 185 -13.63 6.21 12.07
C VAL A 185 -13.17 7.10 10.90
N GLY A 186 -14.15 7.66 10.20
CA GLY A 186 -13.91 8.56 9.07
C GLY A 186 -13.84 7.85 7.71
N PHE A 187 -13.74 6.52 7.64
CA PHE A 187 -13.80 5.77 6.38
C PHE A 187 -15.18 5.18 6.10
N ASN A 188 -15.43 4.84 4.82
CA ASN A 188 -16.62 4.08 4.40
C ASN A 188 -16.20 2.68 4.00
N TYR A 189 -17.10 1.70 4.13
CA TYR A 189 -16.87 0.29 3.82
C TYR A 189 -17.95 -0.19 2.85
#